data_AF-A0A831LAR6-F1
#
_entry.id   AF-A0A831LAR6-F1
#
_cell.length_a   1.000
_cell.length_b   1.000
_cell.length_c   1.000
_cell.angle_alpha   90.00
_cell.angle_beta   90.00
_cell.angle_gamma   90.00
#
_symmetry.space_group_name_H-M   'P 1'
#
loop_
_entity.id
_entity.type
_entity.pdbx_description
1 polymer ?
#
loop_
_entity_poly.entity_id
_entity_poly.type
_entity_poly.pdbx_seq_one_letter_code
_entity_poly.pdbx_strand_id
1 'polypeptide(L)'
;MKEEELLYQNYQKLPTPLKGYLKEEEYKKQASSLSQRFSLNTEQEEALRYEIILVLLGISPYDDFTERLRTEIGLDEVKAKNLNRLCQNEIFNPWLSVLREFKKEIEEDFKSISKFDSEDMEYSIEQLEEAFNNLPEDIKDAIQSSDLLKDVQLVGYGNKLHIDQIGALGEEVGYVLLGLTKINNFLPRVEKRLQLSPGLAANIVSDINTRIFAPMKESLRKVHHIGPQKKEEEEKESSTPLKPADLAQADNIFEQKMKKLFNRPMIKEEDDDEQEKKEINKEDQDDDLPPPPPPNSDPYREPIN
;
A
#
# COMPACT_ATOMS: atom_id res chain seq x y z
N MET A 1 -1.84 14.22 1.50
CA MET A 1 -3.17 13.54 1.46
C MET A 1 -3.07 12.04 1.22
N LYS A 2 -2.35 11.52 0.20
CA LYS A 2 -2.30 10.06 -0.06
C LYS A 2 -1.60 9.22 1.02
N GLU A 3 -0.50 9.73 1.58
CA GLU A 3 0.26 9.04 2.63
C GLU A 3 -0.52 8.94 3.96
N GLU A 4 -1.23 10.01 4.35
CA GLU A 4 -2.07 10.03 5.55
C GLU A 4 -3.21 9.00 5.47
N GLU A 5 -3.79 8.83 4.29
CA GLU A 5 -4.84 7.83 4.06
C GLU A 5 -4.29 6.41 4.19
N LEU A 6 -3.09 6.14 3.64
CA LEU A 6 -2.42 4.85 3.80
C LEU A 6 -2.08 4.54 5.27
N LEU A 7 -1.56 5.53 6.01
CA LEU A 7 -1.29 5.40 7.44
C LEU A 7 -2.59 5.09 8.22
N TYR A 8 -3.69 5.79 7.90
CA TYR A 8 -4.98 5.57 8.53
C TYR A 8 -5.53 4.17 8.27
N GLN A 9 -5.50 3.72 7.01
CA GLN A 9 -6.01 2.40 6.63
C GLN A 9 -5.25 1.28 7.33
N ASN A 10 -3.91 1.37 7.41
CA ASN A 10 -3.12 0.38 8.13
C ASN A 10 -3.37 0.44 9.64
N TYR A 11 -3.48 1.65 10.21
CA TYR A 11 -3.84 1.82 11.62
C TYR A 11 -5.19 1.18 11.96
N GLN A 12 -6.20 1.33 11.10
CA GLN A 12 -7.53 0.74 11.33
C GLN A 12 -7.51 -0.79 11.30
N LYS A 13 -6.57 -1.40 10.58
CA LYS A 13 -6.44 -2.85 10.54
C LYS A 13 -5.67 -3.41 11.74
N LEU A 14 -4.90 -2.59 12.47
CA LEU A 14 -4.07 -3.09 13.56
C LEU A 14 -4.85 -3.77 14.70
N PRO A 15 -4.24 -4.77 15.36
CA PRO A 15 -4.79 -5.35 16.58
C PRO A 15 -4.97 -4.31 17.69
N THR A 16 -6.05 -4.46 18.47
CA THR A 16 -6.41 -3.53 19.57
C THR A 16 -5.27 -3.23 20.55
N PRO A 17 -4.46 -4.23 21.00
CA PRO A 17 -3.32 -3.96 21.87
C PRO A 17 -2.31 -2.98 21.27
N LEU A 18 -2.02 -3.12 19.97
CA LEU A 18 -1.05 -2.29 19.27
C LEU A 18 -1.62 -0.89 18.96
N LYS A 19 -2.92 -0.80 18.62
CA LYS A 19 -3.63 0.49 18.52
C LYS A 19 -3.56 1.27 19.82
N GLY A 20 -3.76 0.60 20.96
CA GLY A 20 -3.64 1.19 22.30
C GLY A 20 -2.24 1.75 22.53
N TYR A 21 -1.22 0.95 22.28
CA TYR A 21 0.19 1.36 22.43
C TYR A 21 0.57 2.56 21.55
N LEU A 22 0.09 2.61 20.30
CA LEU A 22 0.30 3.76 19.41
C LEU A 22 -0.45 5.02 19.90
N LYS A 23 -1.69 4.85 20.36
CA LYS A 23 -2.54 5.94 20.88
C LYS A 23 -2.02 6.53 22.19
N GLU A 24 -1.47 5.69 23.06
CA GLU A 24 -0.84 6.10 24.33
C GLU A 24 0.56 6.71 24.13
N GLU A 25 1.05 6.70 22.88
CA GLU A 25 2.35 7.26 22.49
C GLU A 25 3.55 6.67 23.25
N GLU A 26 3.41 5.43 23.74
CA GLU A 26 4.47 4.74 24.50
C GLU A 26 5.74 4.56 23.63
N TYR A 27 5.57 4.31 22.33
CA TYR A 27 6.69 4.26 21.38
C TYR A 27 7.46 5.59 21.31
N LYS A 28 6.81 6.74 21.50
CA LYS A 28 7.50 8.05 21.49
C LYS A 28 8.41 8.17 22.70
N LYS A 29 7.96 7.72 23.88
CA LYS A 29 8.78 7.74 25.10
C LYS A 29 10.02 6.86 24.93
N GLN A 30 9.85 5.67 24.36
CA GLN A 30 10.95 4.75 24.07
C GLN A 30 11.90 5.31 23.01
N ALA A 31 11.38 5.83 21.90
CA ALA A 31 12.17 6.49 20.87
C ALA A 31 12.97 7.69 21.41
N SER A 32 12.38 8.50 22.29
CA SER A 32 13.05 9.64 22.94
C SER A 32 14.22 9.17 23.83
N SER A 33 13.99 8.12 24.62
CA SER A 33 15.05 7.50 25.44
C SER A 33 16.20 6.96 24.57
N LEU A 34 15.87 6.31 23.45
CA LEU A 34 16.89 5.80 22.52
C LEU A 34 17.64 6.94 21.81
N SER A 35 16.93 7.97 21.36
CA SER A 35 17.50 9.20 20.77
C SER A 35 18.56 9.82 21.70
N GLN A 36 18.22 10.00 22.98
CA GLN A 36 19.15 10.54 23.99
C GLN A 36 20.39 9.67 24.16
N ARG A 37 20.24 8.34 24.21
CA ARG A 37 21.37 7.40 24.34
C ARG A 37 22.33 7.45 23.15
N PHE A 38 21.82 7.75 21.95
CA PHE A 38 22.62 7.85 20.73
C PHE A 38 23.02 9.29 20.39
N SER A 39 22.65 10.26 21.23
CA SER A 39 22.86 11.69 20.99
C SER A 39 22.32 12.13 19.63
N LEU A 40 21.14 11.62 19.26
CA LEU A 40 20.44 12.06 18.06
C LEU A 40 19.97 13.51 18.28
N ASN A 41 20.02 14.30 17.20
CA ASN A 41 19.40 15.62 17.22
C ASN A 41 17.87 15.50 17.07
N THR A 42 17.16 16.62 17.22
CA THR A 42 15.69 16.65 17.12
C THR A 42 15.18 16.07 15.79
N GLU A 43 15.78 16.44 14.66
CA GLU A 43 15.38 15.97 13.34
C GLU A 43 15.56 14.44 13.20
N GLN A 44 16.68 13.92 13.69
CA GLN A 44 16.98 12.49 13.69
C GLN A 44 16.04 11.70 14.60
N GLU A 45 15.64 12.29 15.73
CA GLU A 45 14.64 11.69 16.62
C GLU A 45 13.26 11.61 15.95
N GLU A 46 12.85 12.66 15.24
CA GLU A 46 11.58 12.66 14.49
C GLU A 46 11.59 11.60 13.39
N ALA A 47 12.67 11.55 12.61
CA ALA A 47 12.85 10.52 11.58
C ALA A 47 12.81 9.11 12.20
N LEU A 48 13.48 8.90 13.35
CA LEU A 48 13.42 7.63 14.07
C LEU A 48 11.98 7.26 14.47
N ARG A 49 11.22 8.20 15.03
CA ARG A 49 9.82 7.97 15.41
C ARG A 49 8.96 7.60 14.22
N TYR A 50 9.13 8.29 13.09
CA TYR A 50 8.41 8.01 11.86
C TYR A 50 8.70 6.59 11.35
N GLU A 51 9.98 6.23 11.27
CA GLU A 51 10.41 4.90 10.82
C GLU A 51 9.88 3.78 11.72
N ILE A 52 9.86 3.99 13.05
CA ILE A 52 9.27 3.05 14.00
C ILE A 52 7.78 2.85 13.72
N ILE A 53 7.03 3.92 13.47
CA ILE A 53 5.61 3.84 13.16
C ILE A 53 5.38 3.06 11.87
N LEU A 54 6.16 3.32 10.82
CA LEU A 54 6.00 2.60 9.56
C LEU A 54 6.19 1.08 9.72
N VAL A 55 7.15 0.68 10.56
CA VAL A 55 7.36 -0.74 10.89
C VAL A 55 6.20 -1.29 11.72
N LEU A 56 5.74 -0.57 12.76
CA LEU A 56 4.62 -1.01 13.59
C LEU A 56 3.29 -1.07 12.84
N LEU A 57 3.10 -0.21 11.83
CA LEU A 57 1.95 -0.25 10.93
C LEU A 57 2.07 -1.35 9.86
N GLY A 58 3.21 -2.04 9.77
CA GLY A 58 3.46 -3.06 8.75
C GLY A 58 3.62 -2.50 7.33
N ILE A 59 3.74 -1.17 7.19
CA ILE A 59 3.93 -0.50 5.89
C ILE A 59 5.36 -0.71 5.40
N SER A 60 6.31 -0.77 6.34
CA SER A 60 7.72 -0.93 6.01
C SER A 60 8.29 -2.23 6.57
N PRO A 61 9.03 -3.01 5.77
CA PRO A 61 9.66 -4.23 6.24
C PRO A 61 10.63 -3.95 7.38
N TYR A 62 10.65 -4.87 8.34
CA TYR A 62 11.55 -4.81 9.48
C TYR A 62 13.02 -5.01 9.10
N ASP A 63 13.30 -5.90 8.16
CA ASP A 63 14.67 -6.23 7.74
C ASP A 63 15.38 -5.01 7.12
N ASP A 64 14.61 -4.16 6.45
CA ASP A 64 15.07 -2.92 5.83
C ASP A 64 15.28 -1.77 6.84
N PHE A 65 14.88 -1.94 8.11
CA PHE A 65 14.93 -0.85 9.10
C PHE A 65 16.35 -0.32 9.31
N THR A 66 17.37 -1.19 9.32
CA THR A 66 18.78 -0.77 9.48
C THR A 66 19.20 0.18 8.36
N GLU A 67 18.81 -0.10 7.12
CA GLU A 67 19.20 0.72 5.98
C GLU A 67 18.51 2.07 6.01
N ARG A 68 17.22 2.12 6.41
CA ARG A 68 16.50 3.39 6.60
C ARG A 68 17.09 4.25 7.71
N LEU A 69 17.58 3.64 8.80
CA LEU A 69 18.35 4.39 9.80
C LEU A 69 19.63 5.02 9.21
N ARG A 70 20.22 4.42 8.18
CA ARG A 70 21.41 4.98 7.51
C ARG A 70 21.04 6.07 6.51
N THR A 71 20.03 5.82 5.68
CA THR A 71 19.66 6.73 4.58
C THR A 71 18.82 7.91 5.05
N GLU A 72 17.80 7.66 5.87
CA GLU A 72 16.81 8.67 6.28
C GLU A 72 17.27 9.47 7.49
N ILE A 73 17.97 8.82 8.43
CA ILE A 73 18.45 9.47 9.67
C ILE A 73 19.93 9.93 9.53
N GLY A 74 20.64 9.43 8.52
CA GLY A 74 22.04 9.78 8.28
C GLY A 74 23.01 9.15 9.29
N LEU A 75 22.67 7.98 9.85
CA LEU A 75 23.54 7.29 10.80
C LEU A 75 24.61 6.46 10.08
N ASP A 76 25.81 6.40 10.67
CA ASP A 76 26.82 5.45 10.24
C ASP A 76 26.37 4.01 10.51
N GLU A 77 26.96 3.06 9.79
CA GLU A 77 26.56 1.65 9.82
C GLU A 77 26.60 1.06 11.25
N VAL A 78 27.59 1.43 12.06
CA VAL A 78 27.75 0.90 13.42
C VAL A 78 26.65 1.45 14.33
N LYS A 79 26.38 2.76 14.27
CA LYS A 79 25.28 3.36 15.03
C LYS A 79 23.93 2.83 14.59
N ALA A 80 23.68 2.71 13.28
CA ALA A 80 22.43 2.19 12.73
C ALA A 80 22.16 0.75 13.22
N LYS A 81 23.15 -0.14 13.15
CA LYS A 81 23.01 -1.53 13.64
C LYS A 81 22.73 -1.58 15.15
N ASN A 82 23.45 -0.77 15.93
CA ASN A 82 23.26 -0.73 17.38
C ASN A 82 21.90 -0.15 17.78
N LEU A 83 21.47 0.93 17.12
CA LEU A 83 20.17 1.55 17.35
C LEU A 83 19.05 0.61 16.94
N ASN A 84 19.14 -0.01 15.75
CA ASN A 84 18.19 -1.04 15.32
C ASN A 84 18.06 -2.08 16.42
N ARG A 85 19.14 -2.74 16.86
CA ARG A 85 19.10 -3.76 17.91
C ARG A 85 18.36 -3.31 19.18
N LEU A 86 18.49 -2.05 19.60
CA LEU A 86 17.73 -1.55 20.75
C LEU A 86 16.25 -1.31 20.41
N CYS A 87 15.93 -0.75 19.24
CA CYS A 87 14.55 -0.68 18.76
C CYS A 87 13.91 -2.08 18.69
N GLN A 88 14.65 -3.09 18.22
CA GLN A 88 14.19 -4.48 18.24
C GLN A 88 13.82 -4.91 19.64
N ASN A 89 14.72 -4.76 20.61
CA ASN A 89 14.49 -5.26 21.96
C ASN A 89 13.44 -4.46 22.74
N GLU A 90 13.46 -3.14 22.65
CA GLU A 90 12.65 -2.26 23.49
C GLU A 90 11.28 -1.95 22.88
N ILE A 91 11.19 -1.94 21.54
CA ILE A 91 9.99 -1.49 20.83
C ILE A 91 9.34 -2.64 20.07
N PHE A 92 10.06 -3.34 19.19
CA PHE A 92 9.43 -4.28 18.26
C PHE A 92 9.16 -5.68 18.86
N ASN A 93 10.12 -6.25 19.58
CA ASN A 93 10.03 -7.60 20.18
C ASN A 93 8.82 -7.78 21.10
N PRO A 94 8.43 -6.82 21.95
CA PRO A 94 7.19 -6.90 22.73
C PRO A 94 5.94 -7.15 21.87
N TRP A 95 5.94 -6.69 20.62
CA TRP A 95 4.81 -6.79 19.70
C TRP A 95 4.98 -7.89 18.65
N LEU A 96 6.11 -8.60 18.58
CA LEU A 96 6.34 -9.62 17.55
C LEU A 96 5.31 -10.75 17.57
N SER A 97 4.81 -11.15 18.75
CA SER A 97 3.73 -12.15 18.83
C SER A 97 2.45 -11.63 18.21
N VAL A 98 2.04 -10.41 18.59
CA VAL A 98 0.84 -9.73 18.08
C VAL A 98 0.93 -9.49 16.58
N LEU A 99 2.07 -9.00 16.09
CA LEU A 99 2.31 -8.77 14.66
C LEU A 99 2.34 -10.09 13.87
N ARG A 100 2.86 -11.18 14.45
CA ARG A 100 2.88 -12.50 13.80
C ARG A 100 1.50 -13.12 13.74
N GLU A 101 0.71 -13.01 14.80
CA GLU A 101 -0.68 -13.46 14.82
C GLU A 101 -1.52 -12.67 13.82
N PHE A 102 -1.38 -11.34 13.82
CA PHE A 102 -2.03 -10.48 12.86
C PHE A 102 -1.63 -10.78 11.41
N LYS A 103 -0.35 -11.04 11.16
CA LYS A 103 0.12 -11.45 9.82
C LYS A 103 -0.47 -12.81 9.41
N LYS A 104 -0.60 -13.75 10.35
CA LYS A 104 -1.25 -15.05 10.08
C LYS A 104 -2.73 -14.88 9.77
N GLU A 105 -3.45 -14.02 10.49
CA GLU A 105 -4.86 -13.71 10.23
C GLU A 105 -5.01 -13.12 8.83
N ILE A 106 -4.17 -12.15 8.45
CA ILE A 106 -4.12 -11.62 7.08
C ILE A 106 -3.79 -12.72 6.07
N GLU A 107 -2.80 -13.58 6.34
CA GLU A 107 -2.41 -14.68 5.44
C GLU A 107 -3.50 -15.77 5.35
N GLU A 108 -4.26 -16.02 6.40
CA GLU A 108 -5.37 -16.98 6.45
C GLU A 108 -6.62 -16.41 5.76
N ASP A 109 -6.89 -15.12 5.92
CA ASP A 109 -7.88 -14.39 5.13
C ASP A 109 -7.48 -14.43 3.66
N PHE A 110 -6.22 -14.19 3.33
CA PHE A 110 -5.71 -14.25 1.96
C PHE A 110 -5.76 -15.68 1.38
N LYS A 111 -5.47 -16.73 2.18
CA LYS A 111 -5.64 -18.13 1.78
C LYS A 111 -7.11 -18.56 1.65
N SER A 112 -8.00 -17.93 2.41
CA SER A 112 -9.45 -18.15 2.30
C SER A 112 -10.00 -17.46 1.06
N ILE A 113 -9.46 -16.28 0.73
CA ILE A 113 -9.65 -15.62 -0.57
C ILE A 113 -9.04 -16.45 -1.71
N SER A 114 -7.90 -17.14 -1.50
CA SER A 114 -7.28 -18.00 -2.52
C SER A 114 -8.00 -19.34 -2.76
N LYS A 115 -9.07 -19.65 -2.00
CA LYS A 115 -10.01 -20.73 -2.32
C LYS A 115 -11.19 -20.25 -3.17
N PHE A 116 -11.29 -18.95 -3.43
CA PHE A 116 -12.06 -18.39 -4.52
C PHE A 116 -11.19 -18.52 -5.77
N ASP A 117 -11.75 -19.08 -6.85
CA ASP A 117 -11.07 -19.28 -8.11
C ASP A 117 -10.31 -18.02 -8.54
N SER A 118 -9.01 -18.19 -8.81
CA SER A 118 -8.15 -17.19 -9.41
C SER A 118 -8.53 -16.99 -10.89
N GLU A 119 -9.70 -16.43 -11.16
CA GLU A 119 -10.14 -16.13 -12.54
C GLU A 119 -9.32 -14.99 -13.17
N ASP A 120 -8.63 -14.16 -12.37
CA ASP A 120 -7.87 -12.99 -12.85
C ASP A 120 -6.35 -13.20 -12.95
N MET A 121 -5.79 -14.30 -12.42
CA MET A 121 -4.37 -14.62 -12.62
C MET A 121 -4.16 -15.32 -13.95
N GLU A 122 -3.32 -14.72 -14.79
CA GLU A 122 -3.07 -15.21 -16.15
C GLU A 122 -2.19 -16.47 -16.21
N TYR A 123 -1.45 -16.75 -15.14
CA TYR A 123 -0.57 -17.90 -15.02
C TYR A 123 -0.81 -18.63 -13.70
N SER A 124 -0.70 -19.96 -13.70
CA SER A 124 -0.79 -20.76 -12.47
C SER A 124 0.45 -20.58 -11.60
N ILE A 125 0.32 -20.86 -10.30
CA ILE A 125 1.45 -20.83 -9.35
C ILE A 125 2.59 -21.74 -9.84
N GLU A 126 2.25 -22.93 -10.35
CA GLU A 126 3.23 -23.89 -10.89
C GLU A 126 4.02 -23.31 -12.06
N GLN A 127 3.36 -22.58 -12.97
CA GLN A 127 4.01 -21.90 -14.09
C GLN A 127 4.93 -20.76 -13.62
N LEU A 128 4.51 -20.01 -12.60
CA LEU A 128 5.33 -18.95 -12.00
C LEU A 128 6.56 -19.52 -11.31
N GLU A 129 6.41 -20.61 -10.56
CA GLU A 129 7.52 -21.30 -9.89
C GLU A 129 8.52 -21.88 -10.89
N GLU A 130 8.04 -22.55 -11.95
CA GLU A 130 8.89 -23.08 -13.01
C GLU A 130 9.66 -21.97 -13.72
N ALA A 131 8.99 -20.87 -14.06
CA ALA A 131 9.62 -19.71 -14.68
C ALA A 131 10.69 -19.11 -13.75
N PHE A 132 10.36 -18.91 -12.47
CA PHE A 132 11.28 -18.35 -11.48
C PHE A 132 12.52 -19.21 -11.30
N ASN A 133 12.36 -20.53 -11.18
CA ASN A 133 13.48 -21.45 -10.96
C ASN A 133 14.52 -21.43 -12.10
N ASN A 134 14.06 -21.17 -13.33
CA ASN A 134 14.90 -21.10 -14.53
C ASN A 134 15.58 -19.73 -14.74
N LEU A 135 15.32 -18.73 -13.88
CA LEU A 135 15.92 -17.41 -14.01
C LEU A 135 17.40 -17.37 -13.59
N PRO A 136 18.20 -16.47 -14.20
CA PRO A 136 19.49 -16.05 -13.67
C PRO A 136 19.39 -15.47 -12.25
N GLU A 137 20.44 -15.65 -11.45
CA GLU A 137 20.46 -15.26 -10.03
C GLU A 137 20.22 -13.78 -9.80
N ASP A 138 20.78 -12.91 -10.65
CA ASP A 138 20.61 -11.47 -10.56
C ASP A 138 19.16 -11.01 -10.80
N ILE A 139 18.38 -11.76 -11.60
CA ILE A 139 16.94 -11.51 -11.76
C ILE A 139 16.16 -12.07 -10.57
N LYS A 140 16.54 -13.22 -10.03
CA LYS A 140 15.92 -13.78 -8.82
C LYS A 140 16.09 -12.84 -7.64
N ASP A 141 17.30 -12.33 -7.43
CA ASP A 141 17.62 -11.35 -6.40
C ASP A 141 16.79 -10.07 -6.58
N ALA A 142 16.68 -9.57 -7.82
CA ALA A 142 15.87 -8.39 -8.12
C ALA A 142 14.37 -8.62 -7.81
N ILE A 143 13.81 -9.77 -8.19
CA ILE A 143 12.41 -10.14 -7.91
C ILE A 143 12.17 -10.25 -6.39
N GLN A 144 13.13 -10.78 -5.65
CA GLN A 144 13.04 -10.94 -4.19
C GLN A 144 13.35 -9.65 -3.43
N SER A 145 13.97 -8.65 -4.08
CA SER A 145 14.32 -7.38 -3.46
C SER A 145 13.09 -6.51 -3.19
N SER A 146 13.11 -5.78 -2.07
CA SER A 146 12.12 -4.75 -1.80
C SER A 146 12.25 -3.55 -2.74
N ASP A 147 13.40 -3.39 -3.40
CA ASP A 147 13.70 -2.28 -4.29
C ASP A 147 12.91 -2.33 -5.60
N LEU A 148 12.71 -3.53 -6.17
CA LEU A 148 11.85 -3.70 -7.35
C LEU A 148 10.42 -3.20 -7.08
N LEU A 149 9.86 -3.56 -5.93
CA LEU A 149 8.51 -3.14 -5.55
C LEU A 149 8.44 -1.62 -5.37
N LYS A 150 9.46 -1.02 -4.72
CA LYS A 150 9.56 0.44 -4.58
C LYS A 150 9.65 1.13 -5.94
N ASP A 151 10.43 0.61 -6.88
CA ASP A 151 10.57 1.20 -8.21
C ASP A 151 9.26 1.16 -9.01
N VAL A 152 8.54 0.04 -8.97
CA VAL A 152 7.20 -0.06 -9.59
C VAL A 152 6.24 0.94 -8.96
N GLN A 153 6.23 1.05 -7.63
CA GLN A 153 5.39 2.00 -6.91
C GLN A 153 5.73 3.45 -7.27
N LEU A 154 7.02 3.80 -7.33
CA LEU A 154 7.49 5.14 -7.70
C LEU A 154 7.05 5.51 -9.12
N VAL A 155 7.18 4.59 -10.08
CA VAL A 155 6.69 4.81 -11.46
C VAL A 155 5.18 4.99 -11.48
N GLY A 156 4.45 4.13 -10.75
CA GLY A 156 3.01 4.20 -10.65
C GLY A 156 2.51 5.51 -10.06
N TYR A 157 3.09 5.96 -8.95
CA TYR A 157 2.74 7.23 -8.31
C TYR A 157 3.14 8.43 -9.17
N GLY A 158 4.31 8.40 -9.81
CA GLY A 158 4.78 9.44 -10.73
C GLY A 158 3.82 9.65 -11.91
N ASN A 159 3.23 8.56 -12.40
CA ASN A 159 2.24 8.57 -13.48
C ASN A 159 0.78 8.63 -12.99
N LYS A 160 0.57 8.89 -11.69
CA LYS A 160 -0.75 9.06 -11.05
C LYS A 160 -1.69 7.83 -11.15
N LEU A 161 -1.14 6.63 -11.20
CA LEU A 161 -1.91 5.40 -11.18
C LEU A 161 -2.63 5.18 -9.84
N HIS A 162 -3.77 4.48 -9.89
CA HIS A 162 -4.47 3.96 -8.72
C HIS A 162 -3.77 2.74 -8.13
N ILE A 163 -4.02 2.42 -6.85
CA ILE A 163 -3.37 1.30 -6.16
C ILE A 163 -3.58 -0.03 -6.92
N ASP A 164 -4.79 -0.27 -7.41
CA ASP A 164 -5.11 -1.48 -8.17
C ASP A 164 -4.35 -1.54 -9.51
N GLN A 165 -4.18 -0.39 -10.17
CA GLN A 165 -3.38 -0.28 -11.39
C GLN A 165 -1.88 -0.45 -11.13
N ILE A 166 -1.39 -0.04 -9.96
CA ILE A 166 0.00 -0.26 -9.54
C ILE A 166 0.22 -1.75 -9.24
N GLY A 167 -0.75 -2.41 -8.62
CA GLY A 167 -0.74 -3.87 -8.45
C GLY A 167 -0.66 -4.59 -9.80
N ALA A 168 -1.56 -4.26 -10.72
CA ALA A 168 -1.56 -4.81 -12.07
C ALA A 168 -0.27 -4.49 -12.86
N LEU A 169 0.32 -3.30 -12.67
CA LEU A 169 1.62 -2.96 -13.26
C LEU A 169 2.73 -3.86 -12.72
N GLY A 170 2.74 -4.10 -11.40
CA GLY A 170 3.70 -4.99 -10.75
C GLY A 170 3.63 -6.42 -11.26
N GLU A 171 2.42 -6.93 -11.47
CA GLU A 171 2.20 -8.25 -12.09
C GLU A 171 2.76 -8.31 -13.51
N GLU A 172 2.44 -7.31 -14.35
CA GLU A 172 2.93 -7.25 -15.73
C GLU A 172 4.46 -7.14 -15.80
N VAL A 173 5.07 -6.34 -14.91
CA VAL A 173 6.53 -6.26 -14.77
C VAL A 173 7.09 -7.62 -14.34
N GLY A 174 6.47 -8.27 -13.36
CA GLY A 174 6.86 -9.61 -12.90
C GLY A 174 6.81 -10.65 -14.02
N TYR A 175 5.77 -10.65 -14.84
CA TYR A 175 5.64 -11.56 -15.98
C TYR A 175 6.72 -11.32 -17.06
N VAL A 176 7.15 -10.07 -17.26
CA VAL A 176 8.27 -9.76 -18.15
C VAL A 176 9.60 -10.26 -17.56
N LEU A 177 9.83 -10.05 -16.26
CA LEU A 177 11.04 -10.51 -15.59
C LEU A 177 11.15 -12.04 -15.59
N LEU A 178 10.02 -12.74 -15.38
CA LEU A 178 9.90 -14.19 -15.44
C LEU A 178 10.03 -14.76 -16.86
N GLY A 179 10.06 -13.92 -17.89
CA GLY A 179 10.11 -14.37 -19.29
C GLY A 179 8.79 -14.90 -19.84
N LEU A 180 7.71 -14.84 -19.05
CA LEU A 180 6.36 -15.26 -19.46
C LEU A 180 5.76 -14.29 -20.48
N THR A 181 6.15 -13.02 -20.40
CA THR A 181 5.71 -11.96 -21.32
C THR A 181 6.91 -11.34 -22.03
N LYS A 182 6.91 -11.38 -23.36
CA LYS A 182 7.97 -10.75 -24.16
C LYS A 182 7.99 -9.24 -23.94
N ILE A 183 9.19 -8.65 -23.85
CA ILE A 183 9.38 -7.20 -23.67
C ILE A 183 8.61 -6.38 -24.72
N ASN A 184 8.57 -6.82 -25.98
CA ASN A 184 7.84 -6.12 -27.05
C ASN A 184 6.32 -6.13 -26.87
N ASN A 185 5.79 -7.05 -26.07
CA ASN A 185 4.36 -7.14 -25.75
C ASN A 185 4.01 -6.41 -24.46
N PHE A 186 5.00 -5.83 -23.76
CA PHE A 186 4.75 -5.18 -22.47
C PHE A 186 3.85 -3.94 -22.61
N LEU A 187 4.16 -3.03 -23.55
CA LEU A 187 3.35 -1.83 -23.80
C LEU A 187 1.86 -2.14 -24.10
N PRO A 188 1.51 -2.98 -25.09
CA PRO A 188 0.11 -3.25 -25.38
C PRO A 188 -0.62 -3.97 -24.22
N ARG A 189 0.11 -4.70 -23.35
CA ARG A 189 -0.50 -5.30 -22.15
C ARG A 189 -0.73 -4.29 -21.04
N VAL A 190 0.23 -3.39 -20.81
CA VAL A 190 0.06 -2.28 -19.86
C VAL A 190 -1.13 -1.41 -20.29
N GLU A 191 -1.24 -1.06 -21.57
CA GLU A 191 -2.41 -0.31 -22.10
C GLU A 191 -3.72 -1.03 -21.80
N LYS A 192 -3.80 -2.32 -22.14
CA LYS A 192 -5.03 -3.11 -22.05
C LYS A 192 -5.43 -3.42 -20.61
N ARG A 193 -4.50 -3.87 -19.78
CA ARG A 193 -4.76 -4.35 -18.42
C ARG A 193 -5.04 -3.20 -17.46
N LEU A 194 -4.32 -2.09 -17.59
CA LEU A 194 -4.54 -0.91 -16.74
C LEU A 194 -5.58 0.05 -17.31
N GLN A 195 -6.11 -0.23 -18.51
CA GLN A 195 -7.11 0.57 -19.23
C GLN A 195 -6.66 2.03 -19.43
N LEU A 196 -5.39 2.21 -19.84
CA LEU A 196 -4.77 3.52 -19.96
C LEU A 196 -4.81 4.05 -21.39
N SER A 197 -4.77 5.38 -21.53
CA SER A 197 -4.53 5.99 -22.83
C SER A 197 -3.13 5.63 -23.37
N PRO A 198 -2.93 5.49 -24.70
CA PRO A 198 -1.65 5.10 -25.27
C PRO A 198 -0.48 5.98 -24.86
N GLY A 199 -0.69 7.31 -24.76
CA GLY A 199 0.36 8.24 -24.35
C GLY A 199 0.81 8.04 -22.90
N LEU A 200 -0.12 7.74 -21.99
CA LEU A 200 0.22 7.47 -20.59
C LEU A 200 0.92 6.12 -20.42
N ALA A 201 0.45 5.09 -21.12
CA ALA A 201 1.09 3.78 -21.08
C ALA A 201 2.52 3.81 -21.65
N ALA A 202 2.75 4.56 -22.74
CA ALA A 202 4.08 4.75 -23.30
C ALA A 202 5.04 5.40 -22.29
N ASN A 203 4.59 6.41 -21.54
CA ASN A 203 5.38 7.06 -20.49
C ASN A 203 5.74 6.08 -19.36
N ILE A 204 4.75 5.33 -18.86
CA ILE A 204 4.96 4.32 -17.81
C ILE A 204 5.97 3.28 -18.26
N VAL A 205 5.81 2.75 -19.48
CA VAL A 205 6.72 1.75 -20.04
C VAL A 205 8.13 2.31 -20.20
N SER A 206 8.28 3.57 -20.60
CA SER A 206 9.58 4.25 -20.68
C SER A 206 10.26 4.35 -19.30
N ASP A 207 9.49 4.71 -18.27
CA ASP A 207 9.99 4.83 -16.91
C ASP A 207 10.42 3.46 -16.35
N ILE A 208 9.60 2.42 -16.54
CA ILE A 208 9.92 1.03 -16.17
C ILE A 208 11.16 0.53 -16.93
N ASN A 209 11.24 0.78 -18.23
CA ASN A 209 12.39 0.38 -19.04
C ASN A 209 13.68 0.99 -18.49
N THR A 210 13.63 2.24 -18.03
CA THR A 210 14.81 2.97 -17.54
C THR A 210 15.18 2.55 -16.13
N ARG A 211 14.21 2.42 -15.22
CA ARG A 211 14.46 2.16 -13.80
C ARG A 211 14.68 0.68 -13.49
N ILE A 212 13.92 -0.20 -14.14
CA ILE A 212 13.85 -1.62 -13.78
C ILE A 212 14.57 -2.48 -14.82
N PHE A 213 14.23 -2.35 -16.11
CA PHE A 213 14.78 -3.26 -17.13
C PHE A 213 16.21 -2.91 -17.57
N ALA A 214 16.58 -1.63 -17.58
CA ALA A 214 17.91 -1.21 -18.02
C ALA A 214 19.05 -1.77 -17.14
N PRO A 215 18.96 -1.75 -15.79
CA PRO A 215 19.96 -2.39 -14.92
C PRO A 215 20.17 -3.90 -15.20
N MET A 216 19.11 -4.59 -15.65
CA MET A 216 19.08 -6.05 -15.82
C MET A 216 19.12 -6.50 -17.29
N LYS A 217 19.46 -5.59 -18.21
CA LYS A 217 19.32 -5.78 -19.66
C LYS A 217 20.06 -7.02 -20.20
N GLU A 218 21.24 -7.33 -19.67
CA GLU A 218 22.02 -8.50 -20.11
C GLU A 218 21.38 -9.82 -19.71
N SER A 219 20.80 -9.89 -18.51
CA SER A 219 20.15 -11.09 -18.01
C SER A 219 18.76 -11.25 -18.62
N LEU A 220 18.04 -10.16 -18.83
CA LEU A 220 16.79 -10.19 -19.60
C LEU A 220 17.01 -10.65 -21.04
N ARG A 221 18.16 -10.35 -21.67
CA ARG A 221 18.48 -10.90 -23.00
C ARG A 221 18.60 -12.43 -22.99
N LYS A 222 19.13 -13.02 -21.91
CA LYS A 222 19.24 -14.48 -21.77
C LYS A 222 17.86 -15.10 -21.59
N VAL A 223 17.03 -14.51 -20.74
CA VAL A 223 15.65 -14.97 -20.48
C VAL A 223 14.78 -14.87 -21.74
N HIS A 224 14.85 -13.73 -22.45
CA HIS A 224 14.04 -13.47 -23.64
C HIS A 224 14.65 -13.98 -24.96
N HIS A 225 15.82 -14.61 -24.91
CA HIS A 225 16.54 -15.12 -26.08
C HIS A 225 16.76 -14.07 -27.19
N ILE A 226 17.01 -12.81 -26.80
CA ILE A 226 17.16 -11.69 -27.75
C ILE A 226 18.63 -11.56 -28.17
N GLY A 227 18.93 -11.81 -29.45
CA GLY A 227 20.26 -11.62 -30.04
C GLY A 227 20.74 -10.15 -30.02
N PRO A 228 22.04 -9.88 -30.27
CA PRO A 228 22.61 -8.54 -30.15
C PRO A 228 22.00 -7.56 -31.17
N GLN A 229 21.05 -6.74 -30.72
CA GLN A 229 20.53 -5.59 -31.46
C GLN A 229 21.47 -4.38 -31.30
N LYS A 230 21.75 -3.71 -32.43
CA LYS A 230 22.62 -2.55 -32.61
C LYS A 230 22.19 -1.37 -31.73
N LYS A 231 23.18 -0.60 -31.27
CA LYS A 231 23.05 0.69 -30.58
C LYS A 231 22.32 1.70 -31.45
N GLU A 232 21.35 2.39 -30.87
CA GLU A 232 21.04 3.79 -31.18
C GLU A 232 21.21 4.59 -29.88
N GLU A 233 22.18 5.49 -29.92
CA GLU A 233 22.43 6.66 -29.05
C GLU A 233 21.35 7.70 -29.41
N GLU A 234 20.71 8.48 -28.54
CA GLU A 234 21.11 9.59 -27.66
C GLU A 234 19.79 10.02 -26.94
N GLU A 235 19.74 10.65 -25.76
CA GLU A 235 20.29 11.97 -25.45
C GLU A 235 20.21 12.25 -23.92
N LYS A 236 21.11 13.11 -23.45
CA LYS A 236 21.34 13.51 -22.05
C LYS A 236 20.51 14.74 -21.67
N GLU A 237 20.22 14.87 -20.36
CA GLU A 237 20.30 16.07 -19.49
C GLU A 237 19.41 15.82 -18.24
N SER A 238 19.62 16.33 -17.03
CA SER A 238 20.65 17.10 -16.32
C SER A 238 20.17 17.10 -14.86
N SER A 239 20.94 16.53 -13.92
CA SER A 239 20.64 16.59 -12.49
C SER A 239 21.43 17.71 -11.81
N THR A 240 20.73 18.68 -11.23
CA THR A 240 21.26 19.58 -10.20
C THR A 240 20.72 19.19 -8.82
N PRO A 241 21.58 19.07 -7.78
CA PRO A 241 21.15 18.74 -6.43
C PRO A 241 20.44 19.91 -5.73
N LEU A 242 19.30 19.64 -5.09
CA LEU A 242 18.60 20.58 -4.22
C LEU A 242 19.30 20.67 -2.85
N LYS A 243 19.45 21.88 -2.33
CA LYS A 243 20.03 22.18 -1.00
C LYS A 243 18.97 22.06 0.12
N PRO A 244 19.37 21.68 1.34
CA PRO A 244 18.50 21.58 2.51
C PRO A 244 18.47 22.92 3.27
N ALA A 245 17.35 23.63 3.18
CA ALA A 245 17.05 24.76 4.06
C ALA A 245 15.54 25.01 4.05
N ASP A 246 14.80 24.25 4.87
CA ASP A 246 13.45 24.58 5.36
C ASP A 246 12.98 23.48 6.35
N LEU A 247 13.64 23.33 7.51
CA LEU A 247 13.37 22.23 8.46
C LEU A 247 12.99 22.66 9.89
N ALA A 248 12.69 23.95 10.10
CA ALA A 248 12.13 24.42 11.38
C ALA A 248 10.58 24.30 11.46
N GLN A 249 9.92 23.70 10.45
CA GLN A 249 8.46 23.52 10.40
C GLN A 249 8.01 22.05 10.58
N ALA A 250 8.93 21.10 10.67
CA ALA A 250 8.63 19.66 10.75
C ALA A 250 7.97 19.23 12.07
N ASP A 251 8.39 19.83 13.19
CA ASP A 251 7.81 19.67 14.54
C ASP A 251 6.28 19.84 14.56
N ASN A 252 5.72 20.69 13.67
CA ASN A 252 4.29 20.96 13.62
C ASN A 252 3.53 20.04 12.65
N ILE A 253 4.14 19.59 11.56
CA ILE A 253 3.41 18.91 10.49
C ILE A 253 3.17 17.45 10.85
N PHE A 254 4.18 16.75 11.37
CA PHE A 254 4.06 15.34 11.73
C PHE A 254 3.14 15.12 12.94
N GLU A 255 3.35 15.88 14.02
CA GLU A 255 2.49 15.84 15.22
C GLU A 255 1.03 16.20 14.89
N GLN A 256 0.78 17.18 14.00
CA GLN A 256 -0.58 17.49 13.56
C GLN A 256 -1.20 16.37 12.73
N LYS A 257 -0.43 15.69 11.88
CA LYS A 257 -0.91 14.54 11.09
C LYS A 257 -1.22 13.34 11.99
N MET A 258 -0.33 12.99 12.91
CA MET A 258 -0.52 11.87 13.84
C MET A 258 -1.65 12.14 14.84
N LYS A 259 -1.77 13.37 15.37
CA LYS A 259 -2.92 13.74 16.23
C LYS A 259 -4.24 13.68 15.48
N LYS A 260 -4.29 14.08 14.20
CA LYS A 260 -5.48 13.92 13.36
C LYS A 260 -5.81 12.44 13.10
N LEU A 261 -4.79 11.59 12.91
CA LEU A 261 -4.95 10.14 12.75
C LEU A 261 -5.55 9.49 14.01
N PHE A 262 -5.01 9.80 15.19
CA PHE A 262 -5.43 9.16 16.46
C PHE A 262 -6.74 9.70 17.05
N ASN A 263 -7.10 10.95 16.72
CA ASN A 263 -8.34 11.59 17.21
C ASN A 263 -9.51 11.52 16.20
N ARG A 264 -9.35 10.85 15.06
CA ARG A 264 -10.47 10.64 14.13
C ARG A 264 -11.50 9.74 14.83
N PRO A 265 -12.77 10.16 14.97
CA PRO A 265 -13.78 9.33 15.61
C PRO A 265 -13.85 8.00 14.85
N MET A 266 -13.79 6.89 15.58
CA MET A 266 -14.15 5.59 15.01
C MET A 266 -15.56 5.75 14.47
N ILE A 267 -15.67 5.80 13.15
CA ILE A 267 -16.95 5.55 12.50
C ILE A 267 -17.26 4.13 12.93
N LYS A 268 -18.24 3.98 13.83
CA LYS A 268 -18.88 2.69 14.01
C LYS A 268 -19.36 2.35 12.61
N GLU A 269 -18.84 1.26 12.05
CA GLU A 269 -19.57 0.57 11.00
C GLU A 269 -20.94 0.28 11.64
N GLU A 270 -21.90 1.15 11.37
CA GLU A 270 -23.30 0.83 11.57
C GLU A 270 -23.55 -0.26 10.53
N ASP A 271 -23.89 -1.44 11.04
CA ASP A 271 -24.37 -2.59 10.28
C ASP A 271 -25.60 -2.14 9.46
N ASP A 272 -25.37 -1.57 8.28
CA ASP A 272 -26.40 -1.23 7.30
C ASP A 272 -26.87 -2.45 6.49
N ASP A 273 -26.59 -3.67 6.98
CA ASP A 273 -26.99 -4.95 6.38
C ASP A 273 -28.19 -5.63 7.08
N GLU A 274 -28.91 -4.92 7.96
CA GLU A 274 -30.15 -5.44 8.59
C GLU A 274 -31.47 -4.78 8.18
N GLN A 275 -31.51 -3.87 7.19
CA GLN A 275 -32.77 -3.28 6.73
C GLN A 275 -33.40 -3.91 5.47
N GLU A 276 -32.76 -4.87 4.80
CA GLU A 276 -33.33 -5.46 3.56
C GLU A 276 -33.88 -6.90 3.71
N LYS A 277 -33.99 -7.45 4.92
CA LYS A 277 -34.56 -8.81 5.15
C LYS A 277 -35.70 -8.92 6.16
N LYS A 278 -36.47 -7.86 6.39
CA LYS A 278 -37.70 -7.92 7.22
C LYS A 278 -38.97 -7.34 6.60
N GLU A 279 -39.07 -7.27 5.28
CA GLU A 279 -40.33 -6.93 4.58
C GLU A 279 -40.82 -8.02 3.61
N ILE A 280 -40.77 -9.30 4.01
CA ILE A 280 -41.64 -10.34 3.41
C ILE A 280 -42.01 -11.35 4.51
N ASN A 281 -42.92 -10.94 5.41
CA ASN A 281 -43.88 -11.81 6.11
C ASN A 281 -44.55 -11.00 7.23
N LYS A 282 -45.68 -10.40 6.91
CA LYS A 282 -46.78 -10.05 7.82
C LYS A 282 -47.95 -9.50 6.99
N GLU A 283 -48.50 -10.37 6.14
CA GLU A 283 -49.95 -10.35 5.92
C GLU A 283 -50.59 -11.12 7.09
N ASP A 284 -51.79 -10.69 7.46
CA ASP A 284 -52.69 -11.22 8.50
C ASP A 284 -52.40 -10.79 9.95
N GLN A 285 -52.95 -9.63 10.35
CA GLN A 285 -54.02 -9.58 11.35
C GLN A 285 -54.52 -8.14 11.64
N ASP A 286 -55.79 -7.97 11.31
CA ASP A 286 -56.87 -7.07 11.74
C ASP A 286 -56.71 -6.09 12.93
N ASP A 287 -57.51 -5.01 12.78
CA ASP A 287 -58.18 -4.18 13.79
C ASP A 287 -57.39 -3.11 14.58
N ASP A 288 -57.38 -1.87 14.04
CA ASP A 288 -57.95 -0.67 14.68
C ASP A 288 -57.48 0.62 13.96
N LEU A 289 -58.16 1.01 12.88
CA LEU A 289 -58.04 2.37 12.32
C LEU A 289 -59.28 3.20 12.70
N PRO A 290 -59.09 4.41 13.25
CA PRO A 290 -60.21 5.30 13.58
C PRO A 290 -60.96 5.76 12.32
N PRO A 291 -62.28 5.99 12.40
CA PRO A 291 -63.11 6.28 11.24
C PRO A 291 -62.72 7.60 10.57
N PRO A 292 -62.75 7.67 9.22
CA PRO A 292 -62.47 8.89 8.48
C PRO A 292 -63.56 9.95 8.72
N PRO A 293 -63.21 11.25 8.69
CA PRO A 293 -64.15 12.34 8.90
C PRO A 293 -65.23 12.38 7.80
N PRO A 294 -66.44 12.86 8.13
CA PRO A 294 -67.57 12.83 7.21
C PRO A 294 -67.32 13.68 5.96
N PRO A 295 -67.81 13.25 4.78
CA PRO A 295 -67.55 13.90 3.51
C PRO A 295 -68.19 15.30 3.47
N ASN A 296 -67.36 16.27 3.07
CA ASN A 296 -67.75 17.64 2.82
C ASN A 296 -68.83 17.66 1.72
N SER A 297 -70.02 18.17 2.04
CA SER A 297 -71.13 18.29 1.11
C SER A 297 -70.76 19.22 -0.04
N ASP A 298 -70.51 18.65 -1.21
CA ASP A 298 -70.26 19.36 -2.46
C ASP A 298 -71.52 20.19 -2.84
N PRO A 299 -71.43 21.53 -2.86
CA PRO A 299 -72.56 22.42 -3.12
C PRO A 299 -73.03 22.45 -4.60
N TYR A 300 -72.44 21.66 -5.50
CA TYR A 300 -72.79 21.64 -6.93
C TYR A 300 -73.50 20.38 -7.44
N ARG A 301 -74.06 19.54 -6.56
CA ARG A 301 -74.86 18.40 -7.00
C ARG A 301 -76.28 18.84 -7.39
N GLU A 302 -76.52 19.09 -8.67
CA GLU A 302 -77.87 19.34 -9.19
C GLU A 302 -78.80 18.11 -9.01
N PRO A 303 -80.08 18.31 -8.69
CA PRO A 303 -81.04 17.22 -8.53
C PRO A 303 -81.42 16.62 -9.90
N ILE A 304 -81.33 15.30 -10.00
CA ILE A 304 -81.86 14.55 -11.14
C ILE A 304 -83.37 14.37 -10.93
N ASN A 305 -84.16 14.84 -11.89
CA ASN A 305 -85.62 14.62 -12.00
C ASN A 305 -85.96 13.17 -12.32
#